data_AF-I0AM28-F1
#
_entry.id   AF-I0AM28-F1
#
_cell.length_a   1.000
_cell.length_b   1.000
_cell.length_c   1.000
_cell.angle_alpha   90.00
_cell.angle_beta   90.00
_cell.angle_gamma   90.00
#
_symmetry.space_group_name_H-M   'P 1'
#
loop_
_entity.id
_entity.type
_entity.pdbx_description
1 polymer ?
#
loop_
_entity_poly.entity_id
_entity_poly.type
_entity_poly.pdbx_seq_one_letter_code
_entity_poly.pdbx_strand_id
1 'polypeptide(L)'
;MKKILFFVVLITSVSIAHRQHVHQYITIEAYNLLKLSIGYDIPTLQSRIGGTSSWYIGDRPWQRGYITTGAWREDEEDVVYGYSKSSPPTLTGITGSIYSFISIFGGLTPDGFVSSTHFWYADDGDELSTTMRAGVTFLGTHVTSFTVPNAYQKIQKYLNGEWIVHYNYGQTVGAPGWQVCVPPSYPIIGMAFKYDNLFEFFRTGKAYGLGYRGISGNWQYCDPTIVYFGQEFRERIAFEILGRMCHLLQDMSVPAHANIDPHGNDDALIPDYYENYFGDDFYWNADNIYTQIGGVINPTLYQPSNPLHFLMYTTNQMSNHFSTQGPHKKSNNDYFSGNGTSAEIAYLNSLNVSQFGIPTSDNGPWNYDAIINVRNKMFPQAIRATAGLLYWFANECNLIPPPPTIAPIISNFTQSPKPIYQGTSGTVTCNLSQGNGNLTYNWSIVYGKPGVSVSFYGNQAEISYSSNSLNYKASENGKYSIEAPIGIELQCSVYNSIGSDVKRYVVDLATTPHGCPFVYTWNGETWVEDNNILPQSQDPDLLGQDVTDFYQLYTKPVLEDDKYYLAIGEYEEV
;
A
#
# COMPACT_ATOMS: atom_id res chain seq x y z
N MET A 1 -61.14 11.62 -40.63
CA MET A 1 -59.89 11.01 -40.13
C MET A 1 -59.44 11.77 -38.89
N LYS A 2 -59.56 11.18 -37.70
CA LYS A 2 -59.05 11.78 -36.45
C LYS A 2 -57.53 11.64 -36.44
N LYS A 3 -56.81 12.76 -36.38
CA LYS A 3 -55.36 12.77 -36.13
C LYS A 3 -55.15 12.36 -34.67
N ILE A 4 -54.83 11.11 -34.43
CA ILE A 4 -54.41 10.63 -33.11
C ILE A 4 -52.97 11.12 -32.93
N LEU A 5 -52.80 12.11 -32.06
CA LEU A 5 -51.50 12.56 -31.60
C LEU A 5 -50.97 11.49 -30.65
N PHE A 6 -50.00 10.69 -31.10
CA PHE A 6 -49.32 9.72 -30.25
C PHE A 6 -48.33 10.47 -29.35
N PHE A 7 -48.60 10.47 -28.05
CA PHE A 7 -47.62 10.84 -27.04
C PHE A 7 -46.61 9.68 -26.94
N VAL A 8 -45.39 9.91 -27.41
CA VAL A 8 -44.27 8.99 -27.22
C VAL A 8 -43.60 9.39 -25.92
N VAL A 9 -43.68 8.53 -24.90
CA VAL A 9 -42.88 8.67 -23.68
C VAL A 9 -41.55 7.98 -23.95
N LEU A 10 -40.49 8.79 -24.06
CA LEU A 10 -39.12 8.35 -24.30
C LEU A 10 -38.44 8.16 -22.94
N ILE A 11 -37.95 6.96 -22.65
CA ILE A 11 -37.16 6.65 -21.47
C ILE A 11 -35.72 6.42 -21.94
N THR A 12 -34.75 7.03 -21.27
CA THR A 12 -33.32 6.91 -21.56
C THR A 12 -32.58 6.44 -20.31
N SER A 13 -31.37 5.90 -20.45
CA SER A 13 -30.44 5.59 -19.35
C SER A 13 -29.08 6.17 -19.73
N VAL A 14 -28.50 7.02 -18.87
CA VAL A 14 -27.22 7.69 -19.09
C VAL A 14 -26.34 7.47 -17.88
N SER A 15 -25.35 6.58 -18.03
CA SER A 15 -24.35 6.17 -17.04
C SER A 15 -23.43 7.33 -16.62
N ILE A 16 -23.32 7.58 -15.32
CA ILE A 16 -22.19 8.32 -14.73
C ILE A 16 -21.89 7.59 -13.44
N ALA A 17 -20.62 7.20 -13.22
CA ALA A 17 -20.19 6.69 -11.92
C ALA A 17 -20.10 7.84 -10.89
N HIS A 18 -19.70 7.52 -9.66
CA HIS A 18 -19.43 8.44 -8.53
C HIS A 18 -19.33 9.90 -8.95
N ARG A 19 -20.10 10.81 -8.32
CA ARG A 19 -20.03 12.25 -8.65
C ARG A 19 -18.56 12.69 -8.84
N GLN A 20 -18.25 13.37 -9.93
CA GLN A 20 -16.87 13.56 -10.41
C GLN A 20 -15.85 14.04 -9.35
N HIS A 21 -16.28 14.82 -8.35
CA HIS A 21 -15.42 15.26 -7.25
C HIS A 21 -15.06 14.16 -6.25
N VAL A 22 -15.85 13.09 -6.16
CA VAL A 22 -15.62 11.91 -5.33
C VAL A 22 -14.40 11.13 -5.83
N HIS A 23 -14.22 10.99 -7.14
CA HIS A 23 -13.02 10.38 -7.71
C HIS A 23 -11.75 11.12 -7.32
N GLN A 24 -11.81 12.46 -7.34
CA GLN A 24 -10.71 13.30 -6.88
C GLN A 24 -10.46 13.11 -5.38
N TYR A 25 -11.51 13.06 -4.57
CA TYR A 25 -11.41 12.81 -3.14
C TYR A 25 -10.76 11.44 -2.85
N ILE A 26 -11.25 10.36 -3.46
CA ILE A 26 -10.68 9.00 -3.29
C ILE A 26 -9.21 9.00 -3.69
N THR A 27 -8.85 9.69 -4.77
CA THR A 27 -7.46 9.81 -5.23
C THR A 27 -6.56 10.51 -4.20
N ILE A 28 -7.04 11.60 -3.59
CA ILE A 28 -6.31 12.34 -2.55
C ILE A 28 -6.15 11.47 -1.29
N GLU A 29 -7.23 10.85 -0.83
CA GLU A 29 -7.20 9.98 0.35
C GLU A 29 -6.37 8.73 0.13
N ALA A 30 -6.30 8.22 -1.10
CA ALA A 30 -5.42 7.12 -1.46
C ALA A 30 -3.94 7.49 -1.33
N TYR A 31 -3.54 8.69 -1.77
CA TYR A 31 -2.18 9.18 -1.55
C TYR A 31 -1.88 9.38 -0.06
N ASN A 32 -2.83 9.95 0.70
CA ASN A 32 -2.67 10.14 2.13
C ASN A 32 -2.54 8.79 2.87
N LEU A 33 -3.31 7.78 2.48
CA LEU A 33 -3.20 6.43 3.03
C LEU A 33 -1.87 5.78 2.69
N LEU A 34 -1.38 5.98 1.46
CA LEU A 34 -0.06 5.53 1.03
C LEU A 34 1.03 6.16 1.90
N LYS A 35 0.98 7.48 2.10
CA LYS A 35 1.89 8.21 2.98
C LYS A 35 1.88 7.64 4.40
N LEU A 36 0.71 7.41 4.98
CA LEU A 36 0.57 6.82 6.32
C LEU A 36 1.18 5.40 6.38
N SER A 37 0.98 4.60 5.33
CA SER A 37 1.44 3.21 5.28
C SER A 37 2.96 3.07 5.14
N ILE A 38 3.62 4.01 4.43
CA ILE A 38 5.09 3.99 4.29
C ILE A 38 5.80 4.88 5.32
N GLY A 39 5.07 5.79 5.97
CA GLY A 39 5.57 6.67 7.03
C GLY A 39 6.21 7.98 6.56
N TYR A 40 6.17 8.31 5.27
CA TYR A 40 6.76 9.53 4.71
C TYR A 40 6.14 9.89 3.35
N ASP A 41 6.41 11.11 2.86
CA ASP A 41 5.94 11.60 1.57
C ASP A 41 6.75 11.04 0.39
N ILE A 42 6.09 10.85 -0.76
CA ILE A 42 6.74 10.60 -2.05
C ILE A 42 6.72 11.93 -2.82
N PRO A 43 7.81 12.73 -2.83
CA PRO A 43 7.75 14.14 -3.24
C PRO A 43 7.17 14.36 -4.64
N THR A 44 7.55 13.51 -5.60
CA THR A 44 7.05 13.60 -6.98
C THR A 44 5.54 13.36 -7.04
N LEU A 45 5.02 12.33 -6.37
CA LEU A 45 3.58 12.07 -6.30
C LEU A 45 2.85 13.19 -5.55
N GLN A 46 3.39 13.64 -4.41
CA GLN A 46 2.82 14.74 -3.63
C GLN A 46 2.63 15.99 -4.48
N SER A 47 3.63 16.35 -5.29
CA SER A 47 3.59 17.52 -6.17
C SER A 47 2.59 17.39 -7.33
N ARG A 48 2.09 16.18 -7.59
CA ARG A 48 1.27 15.83 -8.77
C ARG A 48 -0.08 15.22 -8.42
N ILE A 49 -0.43 15.10 -7.13
CA ILE A 49 -1.74 14.58 -6.73
C ILE A 49 -2.86 15.52 -7.17
N GLY A 50 -2.69 16.83 -6.95
CA GLY A 50 -3.64 17.88 -7.28
C GLY A 50 -4.68 18.13 -6.18
N GLY A 51 -5.93 18.40 -6.54
CA GLY A 51 -6.99 18.79 -5.61
C GLY A 51 -8.38 18.75 -6.26
N THR A 52 -9.41 19.17 -5.51
CA THR A 52 -10.82 19.09 -5.95
C THR A 52 -11.38 20.39 -6.52
N SER A 53 -10.60 21.47 -6.56
CA SER A 53 -11.08 22.75 -7.10
C SER A 53 -11.14 22.72 -8.63
N SER A 54 -11.98 23.58 -9.21
CA SER A 54 -12.15 23.70 -10.67
C SER A 54 -10.84 23.99 -11.41
N TRP A 55 -9.85 24.57 -10.74
CA TRP A 55 -8.52 24.78 -11.29
C TRP A 55 -7.81 23.46 -11.66
N TYR A 56 -7.97 22.40 -10.85
CA TYR A 56 -7.34 21.11 -11.07
C TYR A 56 -8.03 20.31 -12.18
N ILE A 57 -9.26 20.63 -12.56
CA ILE A 57 -10.01 19.94 -13.62
C ILE A 57 -9.47 20.31 -15.01
N GLY A 58 -9.20 21.60 -15.23
CA GLY A 58 -8.83 22.13 -16.53
C GLY A 58 -9.93 22.03 -17.59
N ASP A 59 -9.62 22.49 -18.80
CA ASP A 59 -10.59 22.64 -19.90
C ASP A 59 -10.42 21.59 -21.00
N ARG A 60 -9.30 20.86 -20.99
CA ARG A 60 -8.95 19.85 -22.00
C ARG A 60 -7.95 18.81 -21.47
N PRO A 61 -7.87 17.63 -22.08
CA PRO A 61 -6.89 16.62 -21.75
C PRO A 61 -5.47 17.21 -21.73
N TRP A 62 -4.67 16.74 -20.79
CA TRP A 62 -3.23 16.98 -20.69
C TRP A 62 -2.83 18.42 -20.38
N GLN A 63 -3.79 19.26 -20.00
CA GLN A 63 -3.53 20.67 -19.69
C GLN A 63 -2.83 20.81 -18.33
N ARG A 64 -3.32 20.09 -17.32
CA ARG A 64 -2.94 20.28 -15.91
C ARG A 64 -1.91 19.25 -15.45
N GLY A 65 -2.09 17.97 -15.84
CA GLY A 65 -1.16 16.91 -15.48
C GLY A 65 -1.12 16.55 -14.00
N TYR A 66 -2.24 16.65 -13.30
CA TYR A 66 -2.40 16.08 -11.98
C TYR A 66 -3.15 14.75 -12.05
N ILE A 67 -2.94 13.90 -11.06
CA ILE A 67 -3.66 12.62 -10.93
C ILE A 67 -5.15 12.88 -10.72
N THR A 68 -5.51 13.84 -9.87
CA THR A 68 -6.91 14.29 -9.70
C THR A 68 -7.51 14.95 -10.96
N THR A 69 -6.69 15.52 -11.86
CA THR A 69 -7.17 15.96 -13.17
C THR A 69 -7.64 14.76 -13.98
N GLY A 70 -6.80 13.73 -14.10
CA GLY A 70 -7.14 12.52 -14.83
C GLY A 70 -8.36 11.81 -14.26
N ALA A 71 -8.45 11.76 -12.92
CA ALA A 71 -9.55 11.10 -12.23
C ALA A 71 -10.91 11.77 -12.50
N TRP A 72 -10.94 13.09 -12.69
CA TRP A 72 -12.15 13.81 -13.11
C TRP A 72 -12.43 13.61 -14.60
N ARG A 73 -11.40 13.84 -15.41
CA ARG A 73 -11.53 13.98 -16.86
C ARG A 73 -11.86 12.67 -17.58
N GLU A 74 -11.76 11.53 -16.90
CA GLU A 74 -12.17 10.25 -17.44
C GLU A 74 -13.67 10.18 -17.77
N ASP A 75 -14.51 10.90 -17.01
CA ASP A 75 -15.95 11.05 -17.30
C ASP A 75 -16.28 12.19 -18.29
N GLU A 76 -15.32 13.07 -18.58
CA GLU A 76 -15.53 14.19 -19.52
C GLU A 76 -15.20 13.80 -20.96
N GLU A 77 -14.22 12.90 -21.14
CA GLU A 77 -13.87 12.41 -22.46
C GLU A 77 -13.25 11.00 -22.46
N ASP A 78 -13.66 10.18 -23.44
CA ASP A 78 -13.01 8.90 -23.73
C ASP A 78 -11.82 9.14 -24.69
N VAL A 79 -10.64 9.39 -24.12
CA VAL A 79 -9.41 9.64 -24.89
C VAL A 79 -8.85 8.39 -25.56
N VAL A 80 -9.30 7.20 -25.17
CA VAL A 80 -8.77 5.92 -25.69
C VAL A 80 -9.52 5.51 -26.95
N TYR A 81 -10.85 5.54 -26.92
CA TYR A 81 -11.71 5.09 -28.02
C TYR A 81 -12.38 6.24 -28.78
N GLY A 82 -12.36 7.46 -28.23
CA GLY A 82 -12.97 8.63 -28.86
C GLY A 82 -14.49 8.63 -28.83
N TYR A 83 -15.11 7.80 -27.98
CA TYR A 83 -16.55 7.74 -27.85
C TYR A 83 -17.10 9.04 -27.27
N SER A 84 -18.11 9.56 -27.96
CA SER A 84 -18.86 10.76 -27.57
C SER A 84 -20.19 10.76 -28.31
N LYS A 85 -21.08 11.67 -27.97
CA LYS A 85 -22.31 11.99 -28.69
C LYS A 85 -22.06 12.34 -30.15
N SER A 86 -20.91 12.95 -30.45
CA SER A 86 -20.50 13.30 -31.82
C SER A 86 -19.86 12.14 -32.59
N SER A 87 -19.39 11.12 -31.87
CA SER A 87 -18.74 9.92 -32.40
C SER A 87 -19.14 8.70 -31.56
N PRO A 88 -20.44 8.30 -31.59
CA PRO A 88 -20.92 7.22 -30.74
C PRO A 88 -20.36 5.86 -31.18
N PRO A 89 -20.33 4.85 -30.28
CA PRO A 89 -20.03 3.48 -30.67
C PRO A 89 -21.05 2.96 -31.70
N THR A 90 -20.70 1.86 -32.38
CA THR A 90 -21.57 1.27 -33.40
C THR A 90 -22.87 0.76 -32.76
N LEU A 91 -23.99 1.38 -33.12
CA LEU A 91 -25.32 1.02 -32.63
C LEU A 91 -25.94 -0.09 -33.51
N THR A 92 -26.54 -1.10 -32.87
CA THR A 92 -27.25 -2.20 -33.51
C THR A 92 -28.72 -2.21 -33.10
N GLY A 93 -29.65 -2.46 -34.04
CA GLY A 93 -31.09 -2.56 -33.76
C GLY A 93 -31.96 -1.44 -34.33
N ILE A 94 -31.36 -0.37 -34.86
CA ILE A 94 -32.07 0.75 -35.48
C ILE A 94 -32.14 0.56 -37.01
N THR A 95 -33.33 0.63 -37.59
CA THR A 95 -33.55 0.79 -39.03
C THR A 95 -33.87 2.26 -39.34
N GLY A 96 -32.84 3.10 -39.45
CA GLY A 96 -33.00 4.54 -39.68
C GLY A 96 -31.68 5.33 -39.55
N SER A 97 -31.66 6.59 -39.98
CA SER A 97 -30.43 7.40 -39.89
C SER A 97 -30.06 7.67 -38.43
N ILE A 98 -28.79 7.43 -38.07
CA ILE A 98 -28.20 7.74 -36.75
C ILE A 98 -28.51 9.18 -36.30
N TYR A 99 -28.63 10.11 -37.24
CA TYR A 99 -29.00 11.51 -36.99
C TYR A 99 -30.40 11.67 -36.37
N SER A 100 -31.37 10.87 -36.80
CA SER A 100 -32.72 10.87 -36.22
C SER A 100 -32.73 10.33 -34.78
N PHE A 101 -31.82 9.40 -34.48
CA PHE A 101 -31.62 8.87 -33.13
C PHE A 101 -30.97 9.93 -32.22
N ILE A 102 -29.90 10.58 -32.64
CA ILE A 102 -29.21 11.62 -31.83
C ILE A 102 -30.10 12.87 -31.62
N SER A 103 -30.97 13.23 -32.58
CA SER A 103 -31.85 14.40 -32.48
C SER A 103 -33.12 14.20 -31.64
N ILE A 104 -33.61 12.95 -31.51
CA ILE A 104 -34.80 12.62 -30.69
C ILE A 104 -34.43 12.54 -29.19
N PHE A 105 -33.17 12.23 -28.87
CA PHE A 105 -32.61 12.14 -27.51
C PHE A 105 -32.05 13.50 -27.07
N GLY A 106 -32.83 14.57 -27.30
CA GLY A 106 -32.41 15.96 -27.19
C GLY A 106 -31.45 16.22 -26.04
N GLY A 107 -30.17 16.40 -26.37
CA GLY A 107 -29.19 16.82 -25.36
C GLY A 107 -28.92 15.77 -24.29
N LEU A 108 -28.30 14.63 -24.64
CA LEU A 108 -27.47 13.91 -23.66
C LEU A 108 -26.43 14.91 -23.14
N THR A 109 -26.69 15.46 -21.96
CA THR A 109 -25.82 16.34 -21.18
C THR A 109 -25.96 15.84 -19.74
N PRO A 110 -24.94 15.16 -19.19
CA PRO A 110 -23.63 14.83 -19.79
C PRO A 110 -23.66 13.79 -20.92
N ASP A 111 -22.52 13.64 -21.61
CA ASP A 111 -22.34 12.73 -22.75
C ASP A 111 -22.16 11.27 -22.30
N GLY A 112 -23.26 10.53 -22.18
CA GLY A 112 -23.27 9.14 -21.68
C GLY A 112 -22.44 8.11 -22.45
N PHE A 113 -21.94 8.44 -23.65
CA PHE A 113 -21.05 7.53 -24.37
C PHE A 113 -19.63 7.54 -23.83
N VAL A 114 -19.21 8.61 -23.13
CA VAL A 114 -17.88 8.72 -22.54
C VAL A 114 -17.66 7.61 -21.50
N SER A 115 -18.59 7.48 -20.55
CA SER A 115 -18.49 6.49 -19.47
C SER A 115 -18.95 5.08 -19.88
N SER A 116 -19.29 4.86 -21.15
CA SER A 116 -19.77 3.54 -21.61
C SER A 116 -18.70 2.45 -21.53
N THR A 117 -17.42 2.82 -21.48
CA THR A 117 -16.29 1.90 -21.34
C THR A 117 -15.86 1.69 -19.88
N HIS A 118 -16.64 2.18 -18.91
CA HIS A 118 -16.31 2.12 -17.47
C HIS A 118 -16.88 0.88 -16.76
N PHE A 119 -17.58 0.02 -17.51
CA PHE A 119 -18.28 -1.14 -16.97
C PHE A 119 -17.51 -2.42 -17.30
N TRP A 120 -17.43 -3.32 -16.33
CA TRP A 120 -16.83 -4.64 -16.50
C TRP A 120 -17.48 -5.61 -15.52
N TYR A 121 -18.00 -6.73 -16.04
CA TYR A 121 -18.49 -7.84 -15.23
C TYR A 121 -17.42 -8.93 -15.26
N ALA A 122 -16.57 -8.99 -14.22
CA ALA A 122 -15.34 -9.77 -14.25
C ALA A 122 -15.55 -11.28 -14.46
N ASP A 123 -16.71 -11.80 -14.07
CA ASP A 123 -17.12 -13.20 -14.29
C ASP A 123 -17.24 -13.61 -15.76
N ASP A 124 -17.53 -12.66 -16.65
CA ASP A 124 -17.56 -12.91 -18.10
C ASP A 124 -16.13 -13.03 -18.67
N GLY A 125 -15.12 -12.57 -17.93
CA GLY A 125 -13.72 -12.60 -18.31
C GLY A 125 -13.17 -11.28 -18.83
N ASP A 126 -11.84 -11.24 -18.97
CA ASP A 126 -11.05 -10.03 -19.26
C ASP A 126 -11.27 -9.54 -20.70
N GLU A 127 -11.41 -10.47 -21.65
CA GLU A 127 -11.41 -10.20 -23.08
C GLU A 127 -12.81 -9.89 -23.64
N LEU A 128 -13.87 -10.12 -22.86
CA LEU A 128 -15.23 -9.91 -23.34
C LEU A 128 -15.65 -8.45 -23.25
N SER A 129 -16.01 -7.89 -24.39
CA SER A 129 -16.57 -6.54 -24.48
C SER A 129 -17.92 -6.42 -23.76
N THR A 130 -18.14 -5.28 -23.13
CA THR A 130 -19.39 -4.96 -22.46
C THR A 130 -20.45 -4.59 -23.51
N THR A 131 -21.54 -5.36 -23.55
CA THR A 131 -22.71 -5.00 -24.35
C THR A 131 -23.68 -4.23 -23.48
N MET A 132 -24.07 -3.04 -23.91
CA MET A 132 -25.08 -2.18 -23.28
C MET A 132 -26.33 -2.08 -24.16
N ARG A 133 -27.48 -1.88 -23.53
CA ARG A 133 -28.76 -1.66 -24.22
C ARG A 133 -29.07 -0.19 -23.99
N ALA A 134 -28.81 0.64 -24.99
CA ALA A 134 -29.42 1.97 -25.05
C ALA A 134 -30.80 1.80 -25.67
N GLY A 135 -31.82 2.55 -25.27
CA GLY A 135 -33.01 2.53 -26.10
C GLY A 135 -34.24 3.12 -25.46
N VAL A 136 -34.96 3.86 -26.29
CA VAL A 136 -36.39 4.12 -26.14
C VAL A 136 -37.11 2.79 -25.98
N THR A 137 -37.86 2.65 -24.89
CA THR A 137 -38.85 1.59 -24.76
C THR A 137 -40.02 1.89 -25.69
N PHE A 138 -40.08 1.29 -26.87
CA PHE A 138 -41.26 1.34 -27.73
C PHE A 138 -42.08 0.07 -27.51
N LEU A 139 -43.31 0.20 -26.99
CA LEU A 139 -44.19 -0.93 -26.68
C LEU A 139 -43.52 -2.01 -25.81
N GLY A 140 -42.68 -1.62 -24.84
CA GLY A 140 -42.01 -2.56 -23.92
C GLY A 140 -40.76 -3.25 -24.47
N THR A 141 -40.26 -2.87 -25.65
CA THR A 141 -39.06 -3.47 -26.26
C THR A 141 -37.93 -2.46 -26.36
N HIS A 142 -36.73 -2.81 -25.88
CA HIS A 142 -35.51 -2.02 -26.12
C HIS A 142 -35.10 -2.14 -27.59
N VAL A 143 -34.97 -1.02 -28.29
CA VAL A 143 -34.81 -1.01 -29.76
C VAL A 143 -33.34 -0.85 -30.19
N THR A 144 -32.38 -0.62 -29.30
CA THR A 144 -30.95 -0.61 -29.68
C THR A 144 -30.04 -1.24 -28.62
N SER A 145 -28.84 -1.62 -29.06
CA SER A 145 -27.73 -2.02 -28.21
C SER A 145 -26.43 -1.55 -28.85
N PHE A 146 -25.38 -1.52 -28.06
CA PHE A 146 -24.02 -1.30 -28.54
C PHE A 146 -23.06 -2.13 -27.70
N THR A 147 -21.93 -2.49 -28.30
CA THR A 147 -20.88 -3.27 -27.64
C THR A 147 -19.61 -2.45 -27.68
N VAL A 148 -18.99 -2.29 -26.51
CA VAL A 148 -17.77 -1.50 -26.31
C VAL A 148 -16.78 -2.31 -25.47
N PRO A 149 -15.46 -2.05 -25.61
CA PRO A 149 -14.48 -2.64 -24.72
C PRO A 149 -14.81 -2.36 -23.24
N ASN A 150 -14.50 -3.33 -22.38
CA ASN A 150 -14.77 -3.20 -20.95
C ASN A 150 -13.73 -2.32 -20.23
N ALA A 151 -14.00 -1.98 -18.96
CA ALA A 151 -13.12 -1.15 -18.14
C ALA A 151 -11.69 -1.71 -18.00
N TYR A 152 -11.56 -3.03 -17.85
CA TYR A 152 -10.26 -3.69 -17.75
C TYR A 152 -9.46 -3.60 -19.06
N GLN A 153 -10.11 -3.76 -20.21
CA GLN A 153 -9.50 -3.54 -21.53
C GLN A 153 -9.06 -2.08 -21.71
N LYS A 154 -9.85 -1.10 -21.23
CA LYS A 154 -9.49 0.32 -21.29
C LYS A 154 -8.27 0.64 -20.40
N ILE A 155 -8.26 0.18 -19.15
CA ILE A 155 -7.13 0.45 -18.23
C ILE A 155 -5.84 -0.24 -18.70
N GLN A 156 -5.94 -1.41 -19.35
CA GLN A 156 -4.82 -2.06 -20.04
C GLN A 156 -4.25 -1.18 -21.16
N LYS A 157 -5.09 -0.50 -21.96
CA LYS A 157 -4.62 0.45 -22.98
C LYS A 157 -3.88 1.63 -22.36
N TYR A 158 -4.33 2.15 -21.22
CA TYR A 158 -3.58 3.18 -20.49
C TYR A 158 -2.20 2.68 -20.05
N LEU A 159 -2.08 1.45 -19.57
CA LEU A 159 -0.80 0.88 -19.16
C LEU A 159 0.14 0.63 -20.35
N ASN A 160 -0.38 0.02 -21.42
CA ASN A 160 0.41 -0.51 -22.54
C ASN A 160 0.55 0.48 -23.71
N GLY A 161 -0.08 1.65 -23.63
CA GLY A 161 -0.02 2.67 -24.68
C GLY A 161 -0.56 2.22 -26.04
N GLU A 162 -1.45 1.23 -26.05
CA GLU A 162 -2.12 0.69 -27.25
C GLU A 162 -3.27 1.58 -27.76
N TRP A 163 -3.03 2.88 -27.76
CA TRP A 163 -3.94 3.94 -28.21
C TRP A 163 -3.12 5.15 -28.65
N ILE A 164 -3.76 6.12 -29.31
CA ILE A 164 -3.09 7.33 -29.80
C ILE A 164 -3.38 8.46 -28.84
N VAL A 165 -2.34 8.99 -28.20
CA VAL A 165 -2.42 10.20 -27.40
C VAL A 165 -2.50 11.40 -28.33
N HIS A 166 -3.65 12.06 -28.34
CA HIS A 166 -3.82 13.36 -28.99
C HIS A 166 -3.57 14.49 -27.99
N TYR A 167 -2.46 15.20 -28.18
CA TYR A 167 -2.12 16.38 -27.39
C TYR A 167 -2.35 17.66 -28.18
N ASN A 168 -3.20 18.56 -27.67
CA ASN A 168 -3.42 19.87 -28.28
C ASN A 168 -2.65 20.95 -27.51
N TYR A 169 -1.92 21.82 -28.19
CA TYR A 169 -1.16 22.91 -27.55
C TYR A 169 -2.05 24.06 -27.07
N GLY A 170 -3.20 24.29 -27.72
CA GLY A 170 -4.12 25.39 -27.41
C GLY A 170 -3.60 26.77 -27.86
N GLN A 171 -2.42 26.77 -28.45
CA GLN A 171 -1.81 27.87 -29.17
C GLN A 171 -1.04 27.29 -30.36
N THR A 172 -0.71 28.13 -31.32
CA THR A 172 0.18 27.72 -32.42
C THR A 172 1.61 27.71 -31.92
N VAL A 173 2.29 26.58 -32.10
CA VAL A 173 3.72 26.44 -31.80
C VAL A 173 4.48 26.08 -33.07
N GLY A 174 5.74 26.49 -33.16
CA GLY A 174 6.64 25.91 -34.16
C GLY A 174 6.88 24.44 -33.80
N ALA A 175 6.87 23.55 -34.80
CA ALA A 175 7.16 22.14 -34.59
C ALA A 175 8.43 21.98 -33.71
N PRO A 176 8.34 21.33 -32.53
CA PRO A 176 9.49 21.10 -31.68
C PRO A 176 10.60 20.40 -32.48
N GLY A 177 11.87 20.66 -32.15
CA GLY A 177 13.03 20.03 -32.83
C GLY A 177 13.06 18.49 -32.76
N TRP A 178 12.14 17.87 -32.02
CA TRP A 178 11.86 16.43 -31.99
C TRP A 178 10.80 16.12 -33.05
N GLN A 179 11.24 15.92 -34.28
CA GLN A 179 10.38 15.87 -35.47
C GLN A 179 9.41 14.68 -35.47
N VAL A 180 8.11 14.97 -35.40
CA VAL A 180 7.06 14.04 -35.83
C VAL A 180 6.66 14.43 -37.25
N CYS A 181 7.47 14.05 -38.25
CA CYS A 181 7.12 14.17 -39.68
C CYS A 181 6.66 15.56 -40.16
N VAL A 182 7.02 16.63 -39.45
CA VAL A 182 6.68 18.02 -39.79
C VAL A 182 7.95 18.75 -40.20
N PRO A 183 7.94 19.54 -41.29
CA PRO A 183 9.03 20.46 -41.59
C PRO A 183 9.31 21.36 -40.38
N PRO A 184 10.60 21.63 -40.06
CA PRO A 184 10.97 22.61 -39.05
C PRO A 184 10.21 23.93 -39.25
N SER A 185 9.75 24.54 -38.17
CA SER A 185 9.03 25.82 -38.18
C SER A 185 7.63 25.82 -38.79
N TYR A 186 7.08 24.68 -39.22
CA TYR A 186 5.67 24.62 -39.61
C TYR A 186 4.77 24.83 -38.38
N PRO A 187 3.73 25.66 -38.47
CA PRO A 187 2.83 25.94 -37.36
C PRO A 187 1.92 24.74 -37.08
N ILE A 188 2.03 24.19 -35.87
CA ILE A 188 1.16 23.10 -35.39
C ILE A 188 0.38 23.55 -34.15
N ILE A 189 -0.79 22.93 -33.97
CA ILE A 189 -1.67 23.13 -32.82
C ILE A 189 -1.86 21.84 -32.00
N GLY A 190 -1.28 20.72 -32.43
CA GLY A 190 -1.26 19.48 -31.67
C GLY A 190 -0.30 18.43 -32.23
N MET A 191 -0.07 17.37 -31.44
CA MET A 191 0.74 16.20 -31.78
C MET A 191 -0.03 14.91 -31.46
N ALA A 192 0.25 13.85 -32.21
CA ALA A 192 -0.26 12.51 -31.99
C ALA A 192 0.92 11.58 -31.74
N PHE A 193 0.87 10.79 -30.66
CA PHE A 193 1.91 9.82 -30.35
C PHE A 193 1.35 8.59 -29.63
N LYS A 194 2.14 7.53 -29.53
CA LYS A 194 1.87 6.37 -28.67
C LYS A 194 3.12 6.02 -27.85
N TYR A 195 2.97 5.20 -26.83
CA TYR A 195 4.07 4.70 -26.00
C TYR A 195 3.99 3.18 -25.88
N ASP A 196 5.09 2.50 -25.54
CA ASP A 196 5.10 1.03 -25.37
C ASP A 196 4.54 0.63 -24.00
N ASN A 197 4.88 1.40 -22.97
CA ASN A 197 4.51 1.13 -21.59
C ASN A 197 4.57 2.44 -20.79
N LEU A 198 3.59 2.67 -19.92
CA LEU A 198 3.46 3.90 -19.15
C LEU A 198 4.68 4.16 -18.24
N PHE A 199 5.25 3.13 -17.64
CA PHE A 199 6.43 3.24 -16.77
C PHE A 199 7.70 3.56 -17.55
N GLU A 200 7.89 2.95 -18.73
CA GLU A 200 9.02 3.28 -19.61
C GLU A 200 8.89 4.72 -20.14
N PHE A 201 7.69 5.12 -20.55
CA PHE A 201 7.40 6.48 -20.98
C PHE A 201 7.67 7.50 -19.87
N PHE A 202 7.22 7.23 -18.63
CA PHE A 202 7.49 8.09 -17.49
C PHE A 202 8.99 8.25 -17.21
N ARG A 203 9.74 7.15 -17.18
CA ARG A 203 11.17 7.15 -16.83
C ARG A 203 12.04 7.77 -17.92
N THR A 204 11.76 7.46 -19.19
CA THR A 204 12.65 7.77 -20.30
C THR A 204 12.14 8.88 -21.22
N GLY A 205 10.82 9.10 -21.26
CA GLY A 205 10.16 9.95 -22.24
C GLY A 205 10.06 9.34 -23.64
N LYS A 206 10.48 8.09 -23.84
CA LYS A 206 10.44 7.39 -25.12
C LYS A 206 8.99 7.16 -25.56
N ALA A 207 8.69 7.56 -26.79
CA ALA A 207 7.41 7.38 -27.44
C ALA A 207 7.60 7.26 -28.97
N TYR A 208 6.52 7.02 -29.69
CA TYR A 208 6.47 7.03 -31.14
C TYR A 208 5.55 8.16 -31.60
N GLY A 209 6.12 9.18 -32.21
CA GLY A 209 5.37 10.22 -32.89
C GLY A 209 4.65 9.64 -34.11
N LEU A 210 3.35 9.86 -34.19
CA LEU A 210 2.48 9.31 -35.24
C LEU A 210 1.91 10.37 -36.16
N GLY A 211 1.92 11.63 -35.74
CA GLY A 211 1.37 12.70 -36.54
C GLY A 211 1.26 14.04 -35.82
N TYR A 212 0.66 14.99 -36.50
CA TYR A 212 0.47 16.34 -35.99
C TYR A 212 -0.89 16.91 -36.43
N ARG A 213 -1.32 17.98 -35.74
CA ARG A 213 -2.50 18.75 -36.10
C ARG A 213 -2.05 20.12 -36.56
N GLY A 214 -2.25 20.43 -37.84
CA GLY A 214 -1.93 21.74 -38.42
C GLY A 214 -3.00 22.80 -38.10
N ILE A 215 -2.75 24.05 -38.47
CA ILE A 215 -3.69 25.18 -38.30
C ILE A 215 -5.03 25.00 -39.02
N SER A 216 -5.11 24.10 -40.02
CA SER A 216 -6.36 23.72 -40.68
C SER A 216 -7.26 22.87 -39.79
N GLY A 217 -6.79 22.41 -38.63
CA GLY A 217 -7.57 21.65 -37.66
C GLY A 217 -7.63 20.14 -37.92
N ASN A 218 -7.09 19.66 -39.04
CA ASN A 218 -7.08 18.23 -39.38
C ASN A 218 -5.80 17.54 -38.86
N TRP A 219 -5.96 16.30 -38.39
CA TRP A 219 -4.84 15.42 -38.06
C TRP A 219 -4.18 14.89 -39.33
N GLN A 220 -2.86 14.95 -39.36
CA GLN A 220 -2.03 14.35 -40.40
C GLN A 220 -1.13 13.30 -39.76
N TYR A 221 -1.29 12.06 -40.21
CA TYR A 221 -0.50 10.93 -39.72
C TYR A 221 0.67 10.63 -40.65
N CYS A 222 1.71 10.03 -40.08
CA CYS A 222 2.92 9.66 -40.78
C CYS A 222 3.51 8.36 -40.21
N ASP A 223 4.59 7.91 -40.82
CA ASP A 223 5.30 6.72 -40.34
C ASP A 223 5.82 6.95 -38.90
N PRO A 224 5.60 5.98 -37.98
CA PRO A 224 6.00 6.11 -36.60
C PRO A 224 7.48 6.44 -36.44
N THR A 225 7.79 7.52 -35.73
CA THR A 225 9.17 7.95 -35.46
C THR A 225 9.44 7.97 -33.96
N ILE A 226 10.56 7.40 -33.52
CA ILE A 226 10.94 7.43 -32.09
C ILE A 226 11.22 8.86 -31.67
N VAL A 227 10.60 9.28 -30.57
CA VAL A 227 10.79 10.59 -29.94
C VAL A 227 11.07 10.44 -28.45
N TYR A 228 11.76 11.41 -27.87
CA TYR A 228 12.05 11.48 -26.45
C TYR A 228 11.53 12.80 -25.88
N PHE A 229 10.52 12.71 -25.03
CA PHE A 229 9.94 13.89 -24.39
C PHE A 229 10.71 14.28 -23.13
N GLY A 230 10.83 15.58 -22.91
CA GLY A 230 11.39 16.15 -21.69
C GLY A 230 10.57 15.78 -20.46
N GLN A 231 11.21 15.86 -19.28
CA GLN A 231 10.65 15.43 -18.00
C GLN A 231 9.28 16.07 -17.70
N GLU A 232 9.17 17.39 -17.85
CA GLU A 232 7.93 18.10 -17.54
C GLU A 232 6.74 17.63 -18.38
N PHE A 233 6.96 17.36 -19.67
CA PHE A 233 5.92 16.89 -20.59
C PHE A 233 5.52 15.44 -20.26
N ARG A 234 6.49 14.53 -20.16
CA ARG A 234 6.19 13.11 -19.91
C ARG A 234 5.51 12.90 -18.55
N GLU A 235 5.93 13.62 -17.51
CA GLU A 235 5.27 13.57 -16.20
C GLU A 235 3.83 14.06 -16.29
N ARG A 236 3.59 15.19 -16.98
CA ARG A 236 2.24 15.75 -17.15
C ARG A 236 1.29 14.74 -17.77
N ILE A 237 1.71 14.10 -18.85
CA ILE A 237 0.91 13.07 -19.54
C ILE A 237 0.72 11.85 -18.64
N ALA A 238 1.80 11.32 -18.08
CA ALA A 238 1.76 10.08 -17.32
C ALA A 238 0.93 10.19 -16.03
N PHE A 239 1.01 11.30 -15.30
CA PHE A 239 0.20 11.49 -14.09
C PHE A 239 -1.29 11.66 -14.39
N GLU A 240 -1.65 12.31 -15.49
CA GLU A 240 -3.05 12.39 -15.90
C GLU A 240 -3.57 11.04 -16.38
N ILE A 241 -2.76 10.24 -17.08
CA ILE A 241 -3.10 8.84 -17.42
C ILE A 241 -3.28 8.01 -16.15
N LEU A 242 -2.37 8.12 -15.17
CA LEU A 242 -2.49 7.45 -13.88
C LEU A 242 -3.79 7.85 -13.18
N GLY A 243 -4.19 9.12 -13.25
CA GLY A 243 -5.48 9.60 -12.74
C GLY A 243 -6.68 8.92 -13.39
N ARG A 244 -6.66 8.75 -14.70
CA ARG A 244 -7.72 8.04 -15.45
C ARG A 244 -7.75 6.54 -15.09
N MET A 245 -6.58 5.94 -14.86
CA MET A 245 -6.50 4.58 -14.31
C MET A 245 -7.07 4.49 -12.88
N CYS A 246 -6.81 5.49 -12.02
CA CYS A 246 -7.42 5.57 -10.69
C CYS A 246 -8.94 5.64 -10.78
N HIS A 247 -9.49 6.46 -11.69
CA HIS A 247 -10.93 6.55 -11.92
C HIS A 247 -11.54 5.19 -12.29
N LEU A 248 -11.03 4.51 -13.33
CA LEU A 248 -11.56 3.21 -13.74
C LEU A 248 -11.49 2.15 -12.62
N LEU A 249 -10.45 2.20 -11.79
CA LEU A 249 -10.34 1.31 -10.62
C LEU A 249 -11.37 1.66 -9.53
N GLN A 250 -11.65 2.94 -9.32
CA GLN A 250 -12.66 3.40 -8.38
C GLN A 250 -14.07 2.99 -8.83
N ASP A 251 -14.34 3.05 -10.13
CA ASP A 251 -15.60 2.56 -10.71
C ASP A 251 -15.82 1.09 -10.43
N MET A 252 -14.77 0.26 -10.39
CA MET A 252 -14.93 -1.15 -10.02
C MET A 252 -15.43 -1.34 -8.58
N SER A 253 -15.40 -0.31 -7.74
CA SER A 253 -15.97 -0.36 -6.40
C SER A 253 -17.47 -0.06 -6.38
N VAL A 254 -18.04 0.44 -7.48
CA VAL A 254 -19.46 0.77 -7.62
C VAL A 254 -20.25 -0.44 -8.14
N PRO A 255 -21.27 -0.93 -7.42
CA PRO A 255 -22.00 -2.14 -7.83
C PRO A 255 -22.61 -2.04 -9.22
N ALA A 256 -23.05 -0.86 -9.64
CA ALA A 256 -23.62 -0.65 -10.97
C ALA A 256 -22.60 -0.83 -12.10
N HIS A 257 -21.35 -0.47 -11.87
CA HIS A 257 -20.25 -0.67 -12.81
C HIS A 257 -19.82 -2.12 -12.90
N ALA A 258 -19.83 -2.82 -11.76
CA ALA A 258 -19.56 -4.25 -11.68
C ALA A 258 -20.70 -5.10 -12.31
N ASN A 259 -21.96 -4.65 -12.21
CA ASN A 259 -23.14 -5.40 -12.68
C ASN A 259 -23.64 -5.01 -14.08
N ILE A 260 -22.95 -4.09 -14.77
CA ILE A 260 -23.36 -3.55 -16.07
C ILE A 260 -24.79 -2.99 -16.00
N ASP A 261 -25.01 -2.08 -15.06
CA ASP A 261 -26.29 -1.40 -14.85
C ASP A 261 -26.18 0.10 -15.16
N PRO A 262 -26.53 0.54 -16.39
CA PRO A 262 -26.53 1.96 -16.76
C PRO A 262 -27.58 2.78 -15.99
N HIS A 263 -27.16 3.80 -15.26
CA HIS A 263 -27.98 4.63 -14.34
C HIS A 263 -27.62 6.11 -14.45
N GLY A 264 -28.47 7.06 -14.01
CA GLY A 264 -28.10 8.49 -14.01
C GLY A 264 -29.02 9.40 -13.18
N ASN A 265 -28.70 10.70 -13.14
CA ASN A 265 -29.30 11.68 -12.20
C ASN A 265 -30.47 12.54 -12.74
N ASP A 266 -31.12 12.12 -13.82
CA ASP A 266 -32.31 12.80 -14.37
C ASP A 266 -33.58 12.04 -13.93
N ASP A 267 -34.68 12.73 -13.66
CA ASP A 267 -35.96 12.16 -13.21
C ASP A 267 -36.54 11.12 -14.20
N ALA A 268 -36.10 11.16 -15.46
CA ALA A 268 -36.42 10.17 -16.49
C ALA A 268 -35.51 8.93 -16.46
N LEU A 269 -34.48 8.91 -15.61
CA LEU A 269 -33.50 7.86 -15.41
C LEU A 269 -33.77 7.11 -14.10
N ILE A 270 -33.18 5.93 -13.99
CA ILE A 270 -33.12 5.22 -12.71
C ILE A 270 -32.06 5.92 -11.85
N PRO A 271 -32.42 6.45 -10.66
CA PRO A 271 -31.47 7.12 -9.80
C PRO A 271 -30.41 6.12 -9.32
N ASP A 272 -29.14 6.50 -9.39
CA ASP A 272 -28.12 5.79 -8.63
C ASP A 272 -28.20 6.22 -7.17
N TYR A 273 -28.89 5.42 -6.36
CA TYR A 273 -29.04 5.67 -4.92
C TYR A 273 -27.74 5.51 -4.15
N TYR A 274 -26.80 4.71 -4.66
CA TYR A 274 -25.48 4.59 -4.05
C TYR A 274 -24.75 5.92 -4.25
N GLU A 275 -24.57 6.34 -5.48
CA GLU A 275 -23.77 7.51 -5.82
C GLU A 275 -24.39 8.85 -5.41
N ASN A 276 -25.72 8.96 -5.43
CA ASN A 276 -26.39 10.14 -4.88
C ASN A 276 -26.17 10.30 -3.38
N TYR A 277 -25.88 9.20 -2.68
CA TYR A 277 -25.56 9.21 -1.25
C TYR A 277 -24.07 9.45 -0.97
N PHE A 278 -23.19 9.04 -1.88
CA PHE A 278 -21.74 9.21 -1.75
C PHE A 278 -21.26 10.38 -2.59
N GLY A 279 -21.26 11.56 -1.97
CA GLY A 279 -20.79 12.80 -2.60
C GLY A 279 -20.50 13.91 -1.61
N ASP A 280 -21.27 13.99 -0.53
CA ASP A 280 -21.28 15.19 0.32
C ASP A 280 -20.95 14.91 1.80
N ASP A 281 -20.90 13.62 2.22
CA ASP A 281 -20.53 13.19 3.57
C ASP A 281 -19.44 12.11 3.54
N PHE A 282 -18.18 12.55 3.57
CA PHE A 282 -17.02 11.69 3.57
C PHE A 282 -16.62 11.28 4.99
N TYR A 283 -17.34 10.32 5.58
CA TYR A 283 -16.88 9.67 6.81
C TYR A 283 -15.49 9.03 6.59
N TRP A 284 -15.33 8.22 5.55
CA TRP A 284 -14.08 7.51 5.26
C TRP A 284 -13.02 8.43 4.65
N ASN A 285 -11.84 8.43 5.25
CA ASN A 285 -10.63 9.15 4.86
C ASN A 285 -9.39 8.28 5.14
N ALA A 286 -8.20 8.76 4.81
CA ALA A 286 -6.97 8.01 5.00
C ALA A 286 -6.73 7.61 6.47
N ASP A 287 -6.94 8.53 7.42
CA ASP A 287 -6.65 8.30 8.84
C ASP A 287 -7.56 7.23 9.45
N ASN A 288 -8.87 7.29 9.20
CA ASN A 288 -9.77 6.30 9.78
C ASN A 288 -9.70 4.95 9.08
N ILE A 289 -9.38 4.90 7.78
CA ILE A 289 -9.09 3.64 7.09
C ILE A 289 -7.82 3.02 7.70
N TYR A 290 -6.75 3.81 7.83
CA TYR A 290 -5.47 3.32 8.36
C TYR A 290 -5.62 2.76 9.78
N THR A 291 -6.41 3.42 10.62
CA THR A 291 -6.60 3.02 12.02
C THR A 291 -7.64 1.92 12.24
N GLN A 292 -8.69 1.84 11.42
CA GLN A 292 -9.81 0.90 11.64
C GLN A 292 -9.75 -0.35 10.75
N ILE A 293 -9.15 -0.26 9.57
CA ILE A 293 -9.17 -1.32 8.55
C ILE A 293 -7.75 -1.77 8.20
N GLY A 294 -6.81 -0.81 8.12
CA GLY A 294 -5.41 -1.05 7.82
C GLY A 294 -4.90 -0.23 6.63
N GLY A 295 -3.65 -0.46 6.27
CA GLY A 295 -2.96 0.30 5.23
C GLY A 295 -3.30 -0.09 3.80
N VAL A 296 -2.41 0.35 2.90
CA VAL A 296 -2.44 0.08 1.47
C VAL A 296 -2.55 -1.42 1.16
N ILE A 297 -3.35 -1.75 0.14
CA ILE A 297 -3.32 -3.07 -0.48
C ILE A 297 -2.09 -3.11 -1.39
N ASN A 298 -1.09 -3.92 -1.04
CA ASN A 298 0.08 -4.09 -1.89
C ASN A 298 -0.19 -5.19 -2.94
N PRO A 299 -0.47 -4.85 -4.21
CA PRO A 299 -0.88 -5.83 -5.20
C PRO A 299 0.26 -6.77 -5.62
N THR A 300 1.53 -6.36 -5.45
CA THR A 300 2.68 -7.19 -5.85
C THR A 300 2.93 -8.36 -4.88
N LEU A 301 2.34 -8.33 -3.67
CA LEU A 301 2.41 -9.45 -2.74
C LEU A 301 1.49 -10.60 -3.15
N TYR A 302 0.36 -10.28 -3.76
CA TYR A 302 -0.67 -11.26 -4.12
C TYR A 302 -0.58 -11.69 -5.58
N GLN A 303 -0.32 -10.76 -6.49
CA GLN A 303 -0.19 -11.05 -7.92
C GLN A 303 0.96 -10.26 -8.56
N PRO A 304 2.22 -10.64 -8.29
CA PRO A 304 3.39 -9.91 -8.80
C PRO A 304 3.47 -9.87 -10.33
N SER A 305 2.85 -10.83 -11.03
CA SER A 305 2.87 -10.89 -12.50
C SER A 305 1.87 -9.94 -13.16
N ASN A 306 0.78 -9.60 -12.46
CA ASN A 306 -0.23 -8.67 -12.96
C ASN A 306 -0.91 -7.91 -11.80
N PRO A 307 -0.20 -6.94 -11.18
CA PRO A 307 -0.73 -6.18 -10.05
C PRO A 307 -2.00 -5.40 -10.39
N LEU A 308 -2.15 -4.96 -11.64
CA LEU A 308 -3.31 -4.21 -12.11
C LEU A 308 -4.58 -5.08 -12.14
N HIS A 309 -4.47 -6.31 -12.65
CA HIS A 309 -5.59 -7.25 -12.64
C HIS A 309 -6.04 -7.54 -11.21
N PHE A 310 -5.11 -7.78 -10.28
CA PHE A 310 -5.46 -8.01 -8.88
C PHE A 310 -6.31 -6.88 -8.30
N LEU A 311 -5.90 -5.61 -8.52
CA LEU A 311 -6.65 -4.46 -8.03
C LEU A 311 -8.03 -4.34 -8.68
N MET A 312 -8.11 -4.43 -10.01
CA MET A 312 -9.37 -4.30 -10.76
C MET A 312 -10.33 -5.45 -10.44
N TYR A 313 -9.86 -6.69 -10.56
CA TYR A 313 -10.65 -7.90 -10.40
C TYR A 313 -11.19 -8.04 -8.98
N THR A 314 -10.33 -7.90 -7.95
CA THR A 314 -10.80 -8.08 -6.56
C THR A 314 -11.75 -6.97 -6.12
N THR A 315 -11.50 -5.73 -6.54
CA THR A 315 -12.42 -4.61 -6.26
C THR A 315 -13.76 -4.83 -6.95
N ASN A 316 -13.75 -5.27 -8.21
CA ASN A 316 -14.95 -5.59 -8.98
C ASN A 316 -15.77 -6.71 -8.32
N GLN A 317 -15.13 -7.83 -7.96
CA GLN A 317 -15.80 -8.98 -7.34
C GLN A 317 -16.38 -8.64 -5.96
N MET A 318 -15.70 -7.81 -5.16
CA MET A 318 -16.27 -7.30 -3.90
C MET A 318 -17.53 -6.45 -4.14
N SER A 319 -17.52 -5.65 -5.21
CA SER A 319 -18.67 -4.81 -5.58
C SER A 319 -19.83 -5.63 -6.16
N ASN A 320 -19.51 -6.68 -6.93
CA ASN A 320 -20.45 -7.61 -7.54
C ASN A 320 -21.28 -8.39 -6.52
N HIS A 321 -20.86 -8.47 -5.25
CA HIS A 321 -21.71 -8.96 -4.16
C HIS A 321 -23.03 -8.19 -4.07
N PHE A 322 -22.94 -6.86 -4.20
CA PHE A 322 -24.06 -5.97 -3.96
C PHE A 322 -24.94 -5.80 -5.21
N SER A 323 -26.24 -5.79 -4.99
CA SER A 323 -27.24 -5.56 -6.04
C SER A 323 -27.45 -4.06 -6.32
N THR A 324 -27.95 -3.74 -7.51
CA THR A 324 -28.31 -2.39 -7.96
C THR A 324 -29.82 -2.27 -8.17
N GLN A 325 -30.36 -1.06 -8.20
CA GLN A 325 -31.81 -0.83 -8.34
C GLN A 325 -32.18 -0.65 -9.82
N GLY A 326 -32.05 -1.66 -10.66
CA GLY A 326 -32.30 -1.49 -12.10
C GLY A 326 -32.40 -2.79 -12.88
N PRO A 327 -33.02 -2.82 -14.08
CA PRO A 327 -33.28 -4.06 -14.80
C PRO A 327 -31.96 -4.67 -15.32
N HIS A 328 -31.39 -5.59 -14.54
CA HIS A 328 -30.04 -6.10 -14.75
C HIS A 328 -29.82 -6.79 -16.10
N LYS A 329 -28.67 -6.48 -16.71
CA LYS A 329 -28.04 -7.35 -17.71
C LYS A 329 -27.32 -8.53 -17.07
N LYS A 330 -26.77 -8.33 -15.87
CA LYS A 330 -26.03 -9.33 -15.09
C LYS A 330 -26.39 -9.21 -13.60
N SER A 331 -26.58 -10.37 -12.98
CA SER A 331 -26.93 -10.46 -11.56
C SER A 331 -25.69 -10.31 -10.69
N ASN A 332 -25.86 -9.67 -9.54
CA ASN A 332 -24.88 -9.70 -8.45
C ASN A 332 -24.69 -11.15 -7.96
N ASN A 333 -23.49 -11.52 -7.53
CA ASN A 333 -23.22 -12.85 -6.99
C ASN A 333 -21.96 -12.90 -6.11
N ASP A 334 -21.70 -14.07 -5.51
CA ASP A 334 -20.51 -14.40 -4.71
C ASP A 334 -19.64 -15.49 -5.36
N TYR A 335 -19.83 -15.72 -6.65
CA TYR A 335 -19.15 -16.73 -7.45
C TYR A 335 -18.01 -16.10 -8.27
N PHE A 336 -16.81 -16.10 -7.68
CA PHE A 336 -15.63 -15.53 -8.34
C PHE A 336 -15.22 -16.36 -9.56
N SER A 337 -15.49 -15.87 -10.77
CA SER A 337 -15.25 -16.60 -12.02
C SER A 337 -14.52 -15.76 -13.08
N GLY A 338 -14.68 -16.09 -14.36
CA GLY A 338 -13.92 -15.47 -15.45
C GLY A 338 -12.43 -15.80 -15.38
N ASN A 339 -11.59 -14.77 -15.29
CA ASN A 339 -10.13 -14.88 -15.36
C ASN A 339 -9.42 -14.71 -14.00
N GLY A 340 -10.16 -14.81 -12.88
CA GLY A 340 -9.59 -14.76 -11.54
C GLY A 340 -8.51 -15.82 -11.30
N THR A 341 -7.35 -15.40 -10.80
CA THR A 341 -6.25 -16.29 -10.41
C THR A 341 -6.49 -16.87 -9.01
N SER A 342 -5.83 -17.98 -8.69
CA SER A 342 -5.99 -18.62 -7.37
C SER A 342 -5.60 -17.71 -6.20
N ALA A 343 -4.63 -16.81 -6.38
CA ALA A 343 -4.23 -15.85 -5.35
C ALA A 343 -5.28 -14.77 -5.11
N GLU A 344 -5.93 -14.28 -6.18
CA GLU A 344 -7.03 -13.32 -6.08
C GLU A 344 -8.26 -13.94 -5.42
N ILE A 345 -8.61 -15.17 -5.81
CA ILE A 345 -9.71 -15.92 -5.21
C ILE A 345 -9.43 -16.21 -3.73
N ALA A 346 -8.19 -16.57 -3.37
CA ALA A 346 -7.79 -16.76 -1.98
C ALA A 346 -7.90 -15.45 -1.17
N TYR A 347 -7.49 -14.32 -1.75
CA TYR A 347 -7.66 -13.00 -1.14
C TYR A 347 -9.14 -12.68 -0.91
N LEU A 348 -10.00 -12.82 -1.92
CA LEU A 348 -11.45 -12.59 -1.81
C LEU A 348 -12.10 -13.48 -0.75
N ASN A 349 -11.74 -14.77 -0.72
CA ASN A 349 -12.21 -15.69 0.31
C ASN A 349 -11.76 -15.26 1.71
N SER A 350 -10.54 -14.72 1.87
CA SER A 350 -10.06 -14.22 3.16
C SER A 350 -10.84 -13.01 3.69
N LEU A 351 -11.53 -12.28 2.80
CA LEU A 351 -12.38 -11.15 3.17
C LEU A 351 -13.80 -11.57 3.57
N ASN A 352 -14.19 -12.84 3.35
CA ASN A 352 -15.56 -13.33 3.52
C ASN A 352 -16.60 -12.45 2.80
N VAL A 353 -16.40 -12.19 1.50
CA VAL A 353 -17.28 -11.31 0.69
C VAL A 353 -18.76 -11.71 0.79
N SER A 354 -19.07 -13.01 0.84
CA SER A 354 -20.46 -13.49 1.02
C SER A 354 -21.14 -13.08 2.34
N GLN A 355 -20.37 -12.54 3.29
CA GLN A 355 -20.85 -11.99 4.56
C GLN A 355 -20.87 -10.45 4.57
N PHE A 356 -20.67 -9.80 3.42
CA PHE A 356 -20.72 -8.34 3.34
C PHE A 356 -22.12 -7.78 3.59
N GLY A 357 -23.17 -8.57 3.34
CA GLY A 357 -24.55 -8.25 3.73
C GLY A 357 -25.35 -7.59 2.61
N ILE A 358 -26.52 -7.05 2.95
CA ILE A 358 -27.45 -6.48 1.97
C ILE A 358 -26.94 -5.15 1.38
N PRO A 359 -27.41 -4.73 0.18
CA PRO A 359 -28.42 -5.37 -0.68
C PRO A 359 -27.85 -6.44 -1.61
N THR A 360 -28.56 -7.56 -1.75
CA THR A 360 -28.21 -8.66 -2.69
C THR A 360 -29.36 -9.04 -3.63
N SER A 361 -30.46 -8.27 -3.60
CA SER A 361 -31.63 -8.45 -4.46
C SER A 361 -31.89 -7.18 -5.25
N ASP A 362 -32.46 -7.27 -6.46
CA ASP A 362 -32.61 -6.14 -7.40
C ASP A 362 -33.89 -5.28 -7.19
N ASN A 363 -34.72 -5.66 -6.22
CA ASN A 363 -36.00 -5.00 -5.89
C ASN A 363 -35.91 -3.69 -5.08
N GLY A 364 -35.19 -2.68 -5.57
CA GLY A 364 -35.03 -1.39 -4.87
C GLY A 364 -36.33 -0.59 -4.74
N PRO A 365 -36.37 0.46 -3.91
CA PRO A 365 -35.24 1.17 -3.31
C PRO A 365 -34.69 0.62 -1.98
N TRP A 366 -33.42 0.89 -1.74
CA TRP A 366 -32.69 0.48 -0.53
C TRP A 366 -32.88 1.45 0.62
N ASN A 367 -33.01 0.90 1.82
CA ASN A 367 -33.00 1.71 3.03
C ASN A 367 -31.59 2.25 3.30
N TYR A 368 -31.54 3.23 4.19
CA TYR A 368 -30.29 3.91 4.57
C TYR A 368 -29.22 2.93 5.07
N ASP A 369 -29.58 1.93 5.87
CA ASP A 369 -28.63 0.96 6.43
C ASP A 369 -27.97 0.09 5.36
N ALA A 370 -28.72 -0.34 4.34
CA ALA A 370 -28.18 -1.09 3.21
C ALA A 370 -27.19 -0.23 2.40
N ILE A 371 -27.54 1.03 2.13
CA ILE A 371 -26.67 1.98 1.43
C ILE A 371 -25.38 2.21 2.23
N ILE A 372 -25.48 2.43 3.54
CA ILE A 372 -24.33 2.61 4.44
C ILE A 372 -23.47 1.35 4.54
N ASN A 373 -24.07 0.17 4.48
CA ASN A 373 -23.33 -1.08 4.44
C ASN A 373 -22.42 -1.14 3.20
N VAL A 374 -22.96 -0.88 2.00
CA VAL A 374 -22.16 -0.84 0.77
C VAL A 374 -21.07 0.22 0.88
N ARG A 375 -21.36 1.42 1.41
CA ARG A 375 -20.34 2.46 1.66
C ARG A 375 -19.18 1.93 2.49
N ASN A 376 -19.51 1.31 3.62
CA ASN A 376 -18.52 0.90 4.61
C ASN A 376 -17.67 -0.29 4.15
N LYS A 377 -18.06 -0.98 3.08
CA LYS A 377 -17.24 -2.01 2.42
C LYS A 377 -16.47 -1.45 1.23
N MET A 378 -17.15 -0.73 0.34
CA MET A 378 -16.59 -0.39 -0.96
C MET A 378 -15.80 0.91 -0.96
N PHE A 379 -16.18 1.91 -0.15
CA PHE A 379 -15.45 3.18 -0.13
C PHE A 379 -14.03 3.04 0.46
N PRO A 380 -13.82 2.31 1.58
CA PRO A 380 -12.48 1.96 2.02
C PRO A 380 -11.71 1.12 1.00
N GLN A 381 -12.37 0.17 0.33
CA GLN A 381 -11.74 -0.64 -0.71
C GLN A 381 -11.26 0.24 -1.88
N ALA A 382 -12.07 1.20 -2.34
CA ALA A 382 -11.71 2.12 -3.42
C ALA A 382 -10.45 2.94 -3.07
N ILE A 383 -10.38 3.49 -1.86
CA ILE A 383 -9.21 4.23 -1.37
C ILE A 383 -7.99 3.31 -1.26
N ARG A 384 -8.13 2.12 -0.67
CA ARG A 384 -7.03 1.17 -0.46
C ARG A 384 -6.48 0.61 -1.77
N ALA A 385 -7.36 0.26 -2.71
CA ALA A 385 -6.99 -0.24 -4.03
C ALA A 385 -6.33 0.85 -4.87
N THR A 386 -6.88 2.07 -4.86
CA THR A 386 -6.27 3.25 -5.51
C THR A 386 -4.88 3.52 -4.90
N ALA A 387 -4.73 3.42 -3.58
CA ALA A 387 -3.43 3.59 -2.93
C ALA A 387 -2.44 2.48 -3.35
N GLY A 388 -2.92 1.26 -3.58
CA GLY A 388 -2.16 0.16 -4.15
C GLY A 388 -1.68 0.43 -5.57
N LEU A 389 -2.54 1.03 -6.42
CA LEU A 389 -2.18 1.47 -7.77
C LEU A 389 -1.11 2.56 -7.73
N LEU A 390 -1.26 3.56 -6.85
CA LEU A 390 -0.26 4.62 -6.66
C LEU A 390 1.08 4.07 -6.15
N TYR A 391 1.04 3.13 -5.20
CA TYR A 391 2.24 2.45 -4.69
C TYR A 391 2.95 1.67 -5.80
N TRP A 392 2.21 0.88 -6.57
CA TRP A 392 2.76 0.10 -7.68
C TRP A 392 3.39 1.01 -8.73
N PHE A 393 2.69 2.06 -9.16
CA PHE A 393 3.25 3.06 -10.09
C PHE A 393 4.52 3.71 -9.52
N ALA A 394 4.51 4.09 -8.25
CA ALA A 394 5.68 4.69 -7.61
C ALA A 394 6.88 3.74 -7.59
N ASN A 395 6.64 2.46 -7.33
CA ASN A 395 7.68 1.44 -7.32
C ASN A 395 8.27 1.21 -8.73
N GLU A 396 7.42 0.99 -9.74
CA GLU A 396 7.86 0.77 -11.14
C GLU A 396 8.59 1.97 -11.74
N CYS A 397 8.23 3.18 -11.29
CA CYS A 397 8.84 4.43 -11.73
C CYS A 397 10.04 4.87 -10.86
N ASN A 398 10.45 4.09 -9.86
CA ASN A 398 11.52 4.44 -8.90
C ASN A 398 11.30 5.78 -8.19
N LEU A 399 10.06 6.07 -7.80
CA LEU A 399 9.66 7.31 -7.12
C LEU A 399 9.75 7.22 -5.61
N ILE A 400 9.69 6.02 -5.03
CA ILE A 400 9.73 5.82 -3.58
C ILE A 400 11.16 6.13 -3.09
N PRO A 401 11.38 7.23 -2.32
CA PRO A 401 12.71 7.53 -1.81
C PRO A 401 13.10 6.53 -0.71
N PRO A 402 14.40 6.42 -0.37
CA PRO A 402 14.79 5.74 0.86
C PRO A 402 14.11 6.39 2.07
N PRO A 403 13.83 5.63 3.14
CA PRO A 403 13.24 6.19 4.35
C PRO A 403 14.05 7.40 4.86
N PRO A 404 13.39 8.46 5.37
CA PRO A 404 14.08 9.58 5.95
C PRO A 404 15.06 9.13 7.02
N THR A 405 16.21 9.82 7.09
CA THR A 405 17.15 9.56 8.17
C THR A 405 16.54 10.03 9.50
N ILE A 406 16.59 9.21 10.55
CA ILE A 406 16.10 9.53 11.90
C ILE A 406 17.25 9.46 12.90
N ALA A 407 17.27 10.39 13.87
CA ALA A 407 18.32 10.42 14.89
C ALA A 407 18.32 9.12 15.72
N PRO A 408 19.49 8.52 15.97
CA PRO A 408 19.56 7.30 16.75
C PRO A 408 19.24 7.55 18.22
N ILE A 409 18.58 6.58 18.87
CA ILE A 409 18.38 6.55 20.33
C ILE A 409 18.81 5.18 20.81
N ILE A 410 19.70 5.15 21.81
CA ILE A 410 20.17 3.94 22.46
C ILE A 410 19.05 3.46 23.40
N SER A 411 18.54 2.26 23.19
CA SER A 411 17.55 1.65 24.08
C SER A 411 18.23 1.13 25.34
N ASN A 412 19.16 0.19 25.18
CA ASN A 412 19.90 -0.47 26.25
C ASN A 412 21.26 -0.99 25.74
N PHE A 413 21.97 -1.69 26.64
CA PHE A 413 23.13 -2.49 26.30
C PHE A 413 22.89 -3.95 26.69
N THR A 414 23.40 -4.87 25.89
CA THR A 414 23.41 -6.30 26.19
C THR A 414 24.84 -6.78 26.37
N GLN A 415 25.09 -7.57 27.41
CA GLN A 415 26.41 -8.13 27.71
C GLN A 415 26.36 -9.66 27.62
N SER A 416 27.39 -10.26 27.03
CA SER A 416 27.53 -11.72 26.97
C SER A 416 29.01 -12.14 27.05
N PRO A 417 29.41 -13.03 28.00
CA PRO A 417 28.62 -13.49 29.14
C PRO A 417 28.40 -12.39 30.19
N LYS A 418 27.41 -12.57 31.08
CA LYS A 418 27.12 -11.67 32.19
C LYS A 418 27.05 -12.47 33.52
N PRO A 419 28.06 -12.40 34.40
CA PRO A 419 29.28 -11.58 34.32
C PRO A 419 30.34 -12.14 33.33
N ILE A 420 31.33 -11.31 32.96
CA ILE A 420 32.56 -11.77 32.30
C ILE A 420 33.55 -12.17 33.38
N TYR A 421 33.94 -13.45 33.38
CA TYR A 421 34.86 -13.99 34.37
C TYR A 421 36.31 -13.67 34.05
N GLN A 422 37.14 -13.57 35.09
CA GLN A 422 38.58 -13.41 34.94
C GLN A 422 39.18 -14.58 34.14
N GLY A 423 40.10 -14.27 33.24
CA GLY A 423 40.66 -15.21 32.27
C GLY A 423 39.79 -15.43 31.03
N THR A 424 38.60 -14.82 30.96
CA THR A 424 37.67 -14.93 29.82
C THR A 424 37.50 -13.60 29.08
N SER A 425 36.69 -13.61 28.02
CA SER A 425 36.34 -12.43 27.25
C SER A 425 34.86 -12.45 26.93
N GLY A 426 34.30 -11.27 26.67
CA GLY A 426 32.89 -11.10 26.35
C GLY A 426 32.66 -9.84 25.55
N THR A 427 31.41 -9.57 25.23
CA THR A 427 31.01 -8.44 24.39
C THR A 427 29.90 -7.66 25.07
N VAL A 428 29.95 -6.33 24.93
CA VAL A 428 28.85 -5.42 25.22
C VAL A 428 28.34 -4.87 23.90
N THR A 429 27.06 -5.03 23.60
CA THR A 429 26.41 -4.53 22.38
C THR A 429 25.49 -3.36 22.73
N CYS A 430 25.62 -2.26 22.00
CA CYS A 430 24.73 -1.10 22.05
C CYS A 430 23.50 -1.37 21.16
N ASN A 431 22.30 -1.39 21.75
CA ASN A 431 21.05 -1.59 21.03
C ASN A 431 20.31 -0.26 20.87
N LEU A 432 19.68 -0.05 19.72
CA LEU A 432 18.92 1.17 19.44
C LEU A 432 17.42 0.91 19.54
N SER A 433 16.65 1.87 20.05
CA SER A 433 15.17 1.89 19.90
C SER A 433 14.76 2.55 18.58
N GLN A 434 15.60 3.43 18.03
CA GLN A 434 15.45 4.03 16.71
C GLN A 434 16.80 4.49 16.17
N GLY A 435 16.88 4.78 14.87
CA GLY A 435 18.09 5.23 14.19
C GLY A 435 18.34 4.47 12.90
N ASN A 436 18.63 5.18 11.81
CA ASN A 436 18.95 4.58 10.51
C ASN A 436 19.99 5.43 9.75
N GLY A 437 20.27 5.04 8.50
CA GLY A 437 21.28 5.68 7.66
C GLY A 437 22.70 5.27 8.05
N ASN A 438 23.67 6.14 7.77
CA ASN A 438 25.06 5.91 8.13
C ASN A 438 25.28 6.18 9.63
N LEU A 439 25.15 5.14 10.44
CA LEU A 439 25.38 5.19 11.87
C LEU A 439 26.88 5.10 12.18
N THR A 440 27.37 6.01 13.00
CA THR A 440 28.72 5.95 13.56
C THR A 440 28.64 5.77 15.06
N TYR A 441 29.40 4.80 15.57
CA TYR A 441 29.51 4.50 16.98
C TYR A 441 30.87 4.96 17.49
N ASN A 442 30.86 5.77 18.54
CA ASN A 442 32.05 6.20 19.24
C ASN A 442 31.99 5.71 20.68
N TRP A 443 32.95 4.88 21.04
CA TRP A 443 33.02 4.29 22.36
C TRP A 443 34.19 4.87 23.15
N SER A 444 34.02 4.95 24.46
CA SER A 444 35.07 5.36 25.39
C SER A 444 34.95 4.61 26.71
N ILE A 445 36.09 4.39 27.36
CA ILE A 445 36.16 3.89 28.73
C ILE A 445 36.07 5.09 29.66
N VAL A 446 34.98 5.20 30.43
CA VAL A 446 34.79 6.26 31.43
C VAL A 446 35.52 5.91 32.72
N TYR A 447 35.40 4.64 33.14
CA TYR A 447 36.09 4.08 34.29
C TYR A 447 36.70 2.73 33.92
N GLY A 448 38.03 2.62 34.03
CA GLY A 448 38.78 1.40 33.71
C GLY A 448 39.14 0.61 34.97
N LYS A 449 39.38 -0.70 34.79
CA LYS A 449 39.87 -1.60 35.84
C LYS A 449 41.20 -2.22 35.37
N PRO A 450 42.25 -2.25 36.21
CA PRO A 450 43.50 -2.94 35.88
C PRO A 450 43.23 -4.39 35.46
N GLY A 451 43.81 -4.79 34.33
CA GLY A 451 43.62 -6.13 33.77
C GLY A 451 42.46 -6.35 32.84
N VAL A 452 41.65 -5.33 32.62
CA VAL A 452 40.59 -5.36 31.62
C VAL A 452 41.06 -4.56 30.42
N SER A 453 41.05 -5.18 29.25
CA SER A 453 41.28 -4.51 27.97
C SER A 453 39.98 -4.47 27.17
N VAL A 454 39.79 -3.40 26.40
CA VAL A 454 38.57 -3.16 25.63
C VAL A 454 38.94 -2.78 24.21
N SER A 455 38.28 -3.42 23.24
CA SER A 455 38.36 -3.08 21.81
C SER A 455 36.97 -2.72 21.28
N PHE A 456 36.86 -1.74 20.39
CA PHE A 456 35.58 -1.22 19.91
C PHE A 456 35.37 -1.50 18.42
N TYR A 457 34.21 -2.06 18.08
CA TYR A 457 33.84 -2.43 16.71
C TYR A 457 32.38 -2.10 16.45
N GLY A 458 32.12 -0.99 15.75
CA GLY A 458 30.76 -0.56 15.44
C GLY A 458 29.91 -0.47 16.71
N ASN A 459 28.79 -1.20 16.74
CA ASN A 459 27.88 -1.22 17.89
C ASN A 459 28.35 -2.13 19.05
N GLN A 460 29.58 -2.63 19.04
CA GLN A 460 30.09 -3.56 20.04
C GLN A 460 31.38 -3.08 20.71
N ALA A 461 31.53 -3.42 21.99
CA ALA A 461 32.76 -3.34 22.75
C ALA A 461 33.15 -4.76 23.20
N GLU A 462 34.29 -5.26 22.72
CA GLU A 462 34.89 -6.52 23.14
C GLU A 462 35.73 -6.29 24.39
N ILE A 463 35.47 -7.07 25.44
CA ILE A 463 36.09 -6.96 26.74
C ILE A 463 36.92 -8.21 26.98
N SER A 464 38.19 -8.06 27.30
CA SER A 464 39.05 -9.16 27.71
C SER A 464 39.57 -8.92 29.11
N TYR A 465 39.24 -9.84 30.03
CA TYR A 465 39.60 -9.74 31.44
C TYR A 465 40.74 -10.72 31.75
N SER A 466 41.96 -10.20 31.87
CA SER A 466 43.17 -11.02 31.98
C SER A 466 43.28 -11.77 33.31
N SER A 467 43.80 -12.98 33.27
CA SER A 467 44.17 -13.77 34.46
C SER A 467 45.37 -13.20 35.24
N ASN A 468 46.21 -12.38 34.59
CA ASN A 468 47.54 -12.01 35.10
C ASN A 468 47.60 -10.63 35.77
N SER A 469 46.48 -9.90 35.84
CA SER A 469 46.46 -8.49 36.25
C SER A 469 46.53 -8.20 37.73
N LEU A 470 46.54 -9.24 38.57
CA LEU A 470 46.83 -9.12 39.99
C LEU A 470 47.87 -10.16 40.39
N ASN A 471 49.13 -9.96 39.95
CA ASN A 471 50.26 -10.28 40.82
C ASN A 471 50.27 -9.27 41.98
N TYR A 472 49.20 -9.24 42.78
CA TYR A 472 49.23 -8.61 44.07
C TYR A 472 50.10 -9.52 44.92
N LYS A 473 51.34 -9.08 45.18
CA LYS A 473 52.26 -9.79 46.07
C LYS A 473 51.48 -10.18 47.32
N ALA A 474 51.37 -11.48 47.57
CA ALA A 474 50.95 -12.02 48.84
C ALA A 474 51.73 -11.28 49.94
N SER A 475 51.06 -10.37 50.65
CA SER A 475 51.62 -9.89 51.90
C SER A 475 51.57 -11.06 52.87
N GLU A 476 52.67 -11.30 53.58
CA GLU A 476 52.92 -12.45 54.47
C GLU A 476 51.95 -12.58 55.67
N ASN A 477 50.77 -11.95 55.64
CA ASN A 477 49.81 -11.91 56.75
C ASN A 477 48.35 -12.21 56.37
N GLY A 478 48.10 -13.04 55.34
CA GLY A 478 46.84 -13.79 55.20
C GLY A 478 45.53 -12.99 55.16
N LYS A 479 45.56 -11.68 54.91
CA LYS A 479 44.37 -10.85 54.66
C LYS A 479 44.30 -10.51 53.18
N TYR A 480 43.45 -11.23 52.46
CA TYR A 480 43.02 -10.83 51.12
C TYR A 480 42.22 -9.52 51.25
N SER A 481 42.66 -8.47 50.56
CA SER A 481 41.83 -7.30 50.33
C SER A 481 40.88 -7.64 49.20
N ILE A 482 39.63 -7.94 49.54
CA ILE A 482 38.55 -8.20 48.59
C ILE A 482 38.28 -6.89 47.85
N GLU A 483 38.70 -6.84 46.59
CA GLU A 483 38.36 -5.75 45.69
C GLU A 483 36.91 -5.98 45.26
N ALA A 484 35.97 -5.15 45.73
CA ALA A 484 34.58 -5.23 45.29
C ALA A 484 34.51 -5.26 43.75
N PRO A 485 33.55 -5.98 43.14
CA PRO A 485 33.38 -6.03 41.69
C PRO A 485 32.88 -4.68 41.17
N ILE A 486 33.75 -3.68 41.16
CA ILE A 486 33.52 -2.43 40.45
C ILE A 486 33.80 -2.74 38.99
N GLY A 487 32.73 -2.96 38.23
CA GLY A 487 32.76 -3.12 36.78
C GLY A 487 33.46 -1.95 36.08
N ILE A 488 33.90 -2.17 34.83
CA ILE A 488 34.34 -1.05 33.99
C ILE A 488 33.11 -0.28 33.48
N GLU A 489 33.18 1.04 33.42
CA GLU A 489 32.10 1.86 32.85
C GLU A 489 32.47 2.27 31.42
N LEU A 490 31.62 1.89 30.48
CA LEU A 490 31.72 2.26 29.07
C LEU A 490 30.72 3.37 28.76
N GLN A 491 31.08 4.28 27.87
CA GLN A 491 30.16 5.22 27.24
C GLN A 491 30.15 4.98 25.74
N CYS A 492 28.96 4.77 25.18
CA CYS A 492 28.73 4.72 23.74
C CYS A 492 27.96 5.97 23.32
N SER A 493 28.49 6.66 22.32
CA SER A 493 27.81 7.72 21.57
C SER A 493 27.52 7.20 20.17
N VAL A 494 26.25 7.15 19.78
CA VAL A 494 25.83 6.81 18.42
C VAL A 494 25.32 8.06 17.73
N TYR A 495 25.70 8.30 16.48
CA TYR A 495 25.26 9.47 15.74
C TYR A 495 25.12 9.23 14.25
N ASN A 496 24.31 10.06 13.61
CA ASN A 496 24.21 10.20 12.16
C ASN A 496 24.07 11.69 11.79
N SER A 497 23.70 12.00 10.55
CA SER A 497 23.52 13.38 10.09
C SER A 497 22.39 14.16 10.77
N ILE A 498 21.47 13.49 11.47
CA ILE A 498 20.27 14.10 12.07
C ILE A 498 20.44 14.34 13.56
N GLY A 499 21.22 13.50 14.25
CA GLY A 499 21.47 13.68 15.67
C GLY A 499 22.34 12.59 16.28
N SER A 500 22.39 12.58 17.60
CA SER A 500 23.19 11.66 18.38
C SER A 500 22.51 11.32 19.71
N ASP A 501 22.78 10.12 20.21
CA ASP A 501 22.45 9.74 21.59
C ASP A 501 23.66 9.12 22.29
N VAL A 502 23.71 9.28 23.60
CA VAL A 502 24.84 8.85 24.44
C VAL A 502 24.30 8.16 25.69
N LYS A 503 24.76 6.94 25.93
CA LYS A 503 24.48 6.21 27.18
C LYS A 503 25.72 5.54 27.73
N ARG A 504 25.67 5.29 29.04
CA ARG A 504 26.70 4.58 29.78
C ARG A 504 26.23 3.21 30.23
N TYR A 505 27.18 2.30 30.38
CA TYR A 505 26.94 0.94 30.82
C TYR A 505 28.09 0.47 31.72
N VAL A 506 27.75 -0.09 32.87
CA VAL A 506 28.72 -0.75 33.76
C VAL A 506 28.77 -2.22 33.39
N VAL A 507 29.95 -2.68 32.96
CA VAL A 507 30.20 -4.07 32.59
C VAL A 507 30.31 -4.92 33.84
N ASP A 508 29.54 -5.99 33.87
CA ASP A 508 29.52 -6.93 34.97
C ASP A 508 30.72 -7.88 34.88
N LEU A 509 31.62 -7.82 35.86
CA LEU A 509 32.87 -8.58 35.90
C LEU A 509 32.94 -9.41 37.18
N ALA A 510 33.44 -10.64 37.10
CA ALA A 510 33.61 -11.53 38.25
C ALA A 510 34.99 -12.21 38.24
N THR A 511 35.60 -12.41 39.41
CA THR A 511 36.94 -13.00 39.55
C THR A 511 36.93 -14.53 39.53
N THR A 512 35.84 -15.14 39.97
CA THR A 512 35.68 -16.60 40.05
C THR A 512 34.30 -16.99 39.53
N PRO A 513 34.18 -18.03 38.68
CA PRO A 513 32.92 -18.74 38.54
C PRO A 513 32.64 -19.38 39.89
N HIS A 514 31.72 -18.81 40.69
CA HIS A 514 31.39 -19.36 41.99
C HIS A 514 30.91 -20.81 41.83
N GLY A 515 31.46 -21.71 42.66
CA GLY A 515 31.02 -23.10 42.71
C GLY A 515 29.59 -23.19 43.20
N CYS A 516 28.85 -24.20 42.73
CA CYS A 516 27.48 -24.45 43.15
C CYS A 516 27.40 -24.60 44.68
N PRO A 517 26.33 -24.14 45.34
CA PRO A 517 26.13 -24.35 46.77
C PRO A 517 26.01 -25.85 47.09
N PHE A 518 26.57 -26.26 48.24
CA PHE A 518 26.51 -27.64 48.74
C PHE A 518 25.85 -27.68 50.12
N VAL A 519 25.16 -28.78 50.40
CA VAL A 519 24.82 -29.15 51.77
C VAL A 519 26.01 -29.87 52.39
N TYR A 520 26.31 -29.52 53.64
CA TYR A 520 27.33 -30.12 54.47
C TYR A 520 26.67 -30.86 55.62
N THR A 521 27.16 -32.07 55.88
CA THR A 521 26.66 -32.94 56.94
C THR A 521 27.65 -33.00 58.09
N TRP A 522 27.18 -32.82 59.33
CA TRP A 522 28.02 -33.02 60.53
C TRP A 522 28.18 -34.51 60.83
N ASN A 523 29.42 -34.99 60.87
CA ASN A 523 29.73 -36.39 61.15
C ASN A 523 30.16 -36.66 62.61
N GLY A 524 30.07 -35.68 63.50
CA GLY A 524 30.53 -35.76 64.90
C GLY A 524 31.93 -35.20 65.14
N GLU A 525 32.72 -34.94 64.10
CA GLU A 525 34.07 -34.35 64.21
C GLU A 525 34.23 -33.10 63.35
N THR A 526 33.68 -33.12 62.14
CA THR A 526 33.79 -32.02 61.18
C THR A 526 32.59 -31.96 60.24
N TRP A 527 32.45 -30.83 59.55
CA TRP A 527 31.50 -30.67 58.44
C TRP A 527 32.06 -31.31 57.19
N VAL A 528 31.30 -32.23 56.59
CA VAL A 528 31.66 -32.94 55.36
C VAL A 528 30.75 -32.47 54.24
N GLU A 529 31.34 -32.01 53.14
CA GLU A 529 30.58 -31.67 51.93
C GLU A 529 29.81 -32.90 51.42
N ASP A 530 28.53 -32.71 51.09
CA ASP A 530 27.63 -33.81 50.73
C ASP A 530 27.08 -33.58 49.31
N ASN A 531 25.84 -33.09 49.16
CA ASN A 531 25.20 -32.88 47.86
C ASN A 531 25.25 -31.43 47.38
N ASN A 532 25.38 -31.23 46.07
CA ASN A 532 25.11 -29.94 45.41
C ASN A 532 23.61 -29.67 45.43
N ILE A 533 23.18 -28.44 45.77
CA ILE A 533 21.77 -28.08 45.93
C ILE A 533 21.11 -27.39 44.72
N LEU A 534 21.72 -27.43 43.51
CA LEU A 534 21.16 -26.84 42.28
C LEU A 534 20.80 -27.78 41.11
N PRO A 535 20.63 -29.11 41.25
CA PRO A 535 20.46 -29.99 40.09
C PRO A 535 19.22 -29.66 39.24
N GLN A 536 18.07 -29.30 39.82
CA GLN A 536 16.88 -28.89 39.06
C GLN A 536 16.81 -27.39 38.80
N SER A 537 17.35 -26.57 39.70
CA SER A 537 17.41 -25.11 39.54
C SER A 537 18.21 -24.66 38.31
N GLN A 538 19.05 -25.53 37.75
CA GLN A 538 19.83 -25.29 36.53
C GLN A 538 19.20 -25.91 35.26
N ASP A 539 18.04 -26.56 35.37
CA ASP A 539 17.33 -27.09 34.20
C ASP A 539 16.72 -25.93 33.39
N PRO A 540 17.08 -25.76 32.10
CA PRO A 540 16.53 -24.70 31.26
C PRO A 540 15.00 -24.70 31.17
N ASP A 541 14.37 -25.87 31.31
CA ASP A 541 12.91 -26.02 31.21
C ASP A 541 12.17 -25.53 32.49
N LEU A 542 12.91 -25.33 33.59
CA LEU A 542 12.37 -24.93 34.89
C LEU A 542 12.79 -23.51 35.33
N LEU A 543 13.46 -22.76 34.45
CA LEU A 543 13.98 -21.43 34.75
C LEU A 543 12.85 -20.46 35.19
N GLY A 544 12.97 -19.91 36.40
CA GLY A 544 12.01 -18.94 36.97
C GLY A 544 10.79 -19.56 37.65
N GLN A 545 10.77 -20.88 37.85
CA GLN A 545 9.74 -21.59 38.61
C GLN A 545 10.27 -22.00 39.99
N ASP A 546 9.38 -22.12 40.98
CA ASP A 546 9.73 -22.72 42.26
C ASP A 546 9.97 -24.22 42.06
N VAL A 547 11.16 -24.70 42.44
CA VAL A 547 11.53 -26.12 42.37
C VAL A 547 11.62 -26.71 43.78
N THR A 548 11.41 -28.02 43.90
CA THR A 548 11.57 -28.74 45.16
C THR A 548 12.45 -29.95 44.90
N ASP A 549 13.70 -29.86 45.34
CA ASP A 549 14.69 -30.92 45.21
C ASP A 549 14.70 -31.84 46.45
N PHE A 550 14.92 -33.13 46.23
CA PHE A 550 15.08 -34.13 47.28
C PHE A 550 16.50 -34.68 47.24
N TYR A 551 17.21 -34.59 48.36
CA TYR A 551 18.60 -35.03 48.46
C TYR A 551 18.71 -36.26 49.35
N GLN A 552 19.52 -37.22 48.91
CA GLN A 552 19.98 -38.30 49.77
C GLN A 552 21.35 -37.92 50.33
N LEU A 553 21.43 -37.69 51.63
CA LEU A 553 22.71 -37.47 52.30
C LEU A 553 23.59 -38.72 52.16
N TYR A 554 24.78 -38.55 51.58
CA TYR A 554 25.77 -39.61 51.42
C TYR A 554 26.58 -39.81 52.70
N THR A 555 26.77 -38.73 53.46
CA THR A 555 27.35 -38.80 54.79
C THR A 555 26.24 -39.06 55.80
N LYS A 556 26.38 -40.12 56.59
CA LYS A 556 25.42 -40.42 57.65
C LYS A 556 25.56 -39.37 58.76
N PRO A 557 24.54 -38.55 59.05
CA PRO A 557 24.63 -37.55 60.11
C PRO A 557 24.69 -38.23 61.48
N VAL A 558 25.44 -37.63 62.40
CA VAL A 558 25.46 -38.05 63.81
C VAL A 558 24.38 -37.29 64.57
N LEU A 559 23.67 -38.02 65.43
CA LEU A 559 22.69 -37.44 66.34
C LEU A 559 23.44 -36.85 67.54
N GLU A 560 23.32 -35.55 67.73
CA GLU A 560 23.93 -34.81 68.84
C GLU A 560 22.86 -33.87 69.42
N ASP A 561 22.71 -33.83 70.75
CA ASP A 561 21.64 -33.10 71.45
C ASP A 561 20.22 -33.34 70.89
N ASP A 562 19.89 -34.60 70.59
CA ASP A 562 18.61 -35.04 69.98
C ASP A 562 18.32 -34.38 68.60
N LYS A 563 19.34 -33.92 67.88
CA LYS A 563 19.22 -33.28 66.54
C LYS A 563 20.26 -33.78 65.54
N TYR A 564 19.94 -33.63 64.26
CA TYR A 564 20.89 -33.73 63.16
C TYR A 564 21.26 -32.33 62.68
N TYR A 565 22.55 -32.13 62.40
CA TYR A 565 23.09 -30.85 61.98
C TYR A 565 23.42 -30.90 60.49
N LEU A 566 22.83 -29.98 59.74
CA LEU A 566 23.13 -29.70 58.34
C LEU A 566 23.53 -28.23 58.23
N ALA A 567 24.51 -27.94 57.39
CA ALA A 567 24.88 -26.59 57.01
C ALA A 567 24.72 -26.47 55.50
N ILE A 568 24.31 -25.29 55.04
CA ILE A 568 24.42 -24.95 53.62
C ILE A 568 25.64 -24.06 53.53
N GLY A 569 26.58 -24.47 52.69
CA GLY A 569 27.76 -23.70 52.36
C GLY A 569 27.68 -23.29 50.91
N GLU A 570 27.73 -21.99 50.68
CA GLU A 570 28.10 -21.42 49.40
C GLU A 570 29.50 -20.82 49.55
N TYR A 571 30.34 -20.96 48.52
CA TYR A 571 31.56 -20.16 48.46
C TYR A 571 31.18 -18.73 48.06
N GLU A 572 30.60 -17.99 49.00
CA GLU A 572 30.55 -16.53 48.98
C GLU A 572 31.62 -16.01 49.96
N GLU A 573 32.68 -15.39 49.43
CA GLU A 573 33.60 -14.64 50.28
C GLU A 573 32.94 -13.30 50.67
N VAL A 574 33.00 -13.01 51.98
CA VAL A 574 32.38 -11.88 52.70
C VAL A 574 32.79 -10.50 52.20
#